data_AF-A0A1V5J708-F1
#
_entry.id   AF-A0A1V5J708-F1
#
_cell.length_a   1.000
_cell.length_b   1.000
_cell.length_c   1.000
_cell.angle_alpha   90.00
_cell.angle_beta   90.00
_cell.angle_gamma   90.00
#
_symmetry.space_group_name_H-M   'P 1'
#
loop_
_entity.id
_entity.type
_entity.pdbx_description
1 polymer ?
#
loop_
_entity_poly.entity_id
_entity_poly.type
_entity_poly.pdbx_seq_one_letter_code
_entity_poly.pdbx_strand_id
1 'polypeptide(L)'
;MLFRWDAPLFFANAETFREQVLRAVAKAPTPTKWVVVTAEPITDVDITAADILEDLDEKLHKAGIDLFFAEMKDPVKDRLKRYGLFNRFGMDSFFPTIEQAVERYLTEHKERKTG
;
A
#
# COMPACT_ATOMS: atom_id res chain seq x y z
N MET A 1 -4.46 2.26 -8.70
CA MET A 1 -3.33 1.51 -9.31
C MET A 1 -3.12 0.25 -8.49
N LEU A 2 -3.06 -0.91 -9.13
CA LEU A 2 -2.57 -2.14 -8.49
C LEU A 2 -1.06 -2.21 -8.73
N PHE A 3 -0.29 -2.39 -7.66
CA PHE A 3 1.16 -2.48 -7.71
C PHE A 3 1.60 -3.84 -7.18
N ARG A 4 2.36 -4.59 -7.99
CA ARG A 4 2.83 -5.92 -7.62
C ARG A 4 4.30 -5.87 -7.21
N TRP A 5 4.60 -6.49 -6.08
CA TRP A 5 5.96 -6.65 -5.56
C TRP A 5 6.23 -8.12 -5.25
N ASP A 6 7.13 -8.74 -6.02
CA ASP A 6 7.42 -10.17 -5.96
C ASP A 6 8.63 -10.50 -5.08
N ALA A 7 8.70 -9.92 -3.87
CA ALA A 7 9.77 -10.19 -2.91
C ALA A 7 9.35 -9.91 -1.45
N PRO A 8 10.06 -10.46 -0.44
CA PRO A 8 10.00 -9.95 0.93
C PRO A 8 10.36 -8.47 0.98
N LEU A 9 10.00 -7.76 2.04
CA LEU A 9 10.39 -6.36 2.21
C LEU A 9 11.32 -6.23 3.42
N PHE A 10 12.54 -5.82 3.21
CA PHE A 10 13.55 -5.68 4.26
C PHE A 10 14.49 -4.52 3.91
N PHE A 11 15.38 -4.15 4.83
CA PHE A 11 16.21 -2.95 4.70
C PHE A 11 16.90 -2.82 3.32
N ALA A 12 17.35 -3.93 2.71
CA ALA A 12 18.13 -3.88 1.47
C ALA A 12 17.27 -3.59 0.22
N ASN A 13 15.95 -3.79 0.28
CA ASN A 13 15.08 -3.60 -0.88
C ASN A 13 13.90 -2.64 -0.64
N ALA A 14 13.68 -2.18 0.59
CA ALA A 14 12.61 -1.25 0.93
C ALA A 14 12.74 0.11 0.21
N GLU A 15 13.96 0.65 0.08
CA GLU A 15 14.22 1.87 -0.70
C GLU A 15 13.83 1.67 -2.18
N THR A 16 14.25 0.56 -2.78
CA THR A 16 13.90 0.21 -4.15
C THR A 16 12.39 0.07 -4.33
N PHE A 17 11.70 -0.56 -3.38
CA PHE A 17 10.24 -0.66 -3.37
C PHE A 17 9.59 0.74 -3.38
N ARG A 18 9.96 1.62 -2.44
CA ARG A 18 9.44 2.99 -2.36
C ARG A 18 9.60 3.72 -3.70
N GLU A 19 10.81 3.70 -4.24
CA GLU A 19 11.09 4.39 -5.49
C GLU A 19 10.31 3.81 -6.67
N GLN A 20 10.13 2.49 -6.74
CA GLN A 20 9.36 1.87 -7.80
C GLN A 20 7.87 2.23 -7.71
N VAL A 21 7.29 2.27 -6.51
CA VAL A 21 5.91 2.73 -6.30
C VAL A 21 5.76 4.18 -6.76
N LEU A 22 6.64 5.08 -6.31
CA LEU A 22 6.59 6.50 -6.70
C LEU A 22 6.78 6.69 -8.22
N ARG A 23 7.70 5.94 -8.83
CA ARG A 23 7.89 5.94 -10.29
C ARG A 23 6.67 5.44 -11.03
N ALA A 24 5.99 4.41 -10.53
CA ALA A 24 4.77 3.87 -11.13
C ALA A 24 3.62 4.89 -11.06
N VAL A 25 3.45 5.56 -9.92
CA VAL A 25 2.48 6.65 -9.74
C VAL A 25 2.75 7.78 -10.73
N ALA A 26 4.00 8.25 -10.84
CA ALA A 26 4.37 9.35 -11.73
C ALA A 26 4.18 9.04 -13.22
N LYS A 27 4.24 7.76 -13.60
CA LYS A 27 4.06 7.29 -14.98
C LYS A 27 2.64 6.81 -15.28
N ALA A 28 1.74 6.86 -14.30
CA ALA A 28 0.37 6.38 -14.48
C ALA A 28 -0.33 7.20 -15.59
N PRO A 29 -1.04 6.55 -16.53
CA PRO A 29 -1.70 7.24 -17.65
C PRO A 29 -2.90 8.09 -17.19
N THR A 30 -3.37 7.87 -15.96
CA THR A 30 -4.46 8.63 -15.33
C THR A 30 -4.04 9.03 -13.91
N PRO A 31 -4.63 10.11 -13.35
CA PRO A 31 -4.36 10.51 -11.97
C PRO A 31 -4.65 9.35 -11.02
N THR A 32 -3.62 8.93 -10.28
CA THR A 32 -3.76 7.86 -9.29
C THR A 32 -4.48 8.42 -8.06
N LYS A 33 -5.47 7.67 -7.55
CA LYS A 33 -6.14 7.95 -6.27
C LYS A 33 -5.71 6.98 -5.20
N TRP A 34 -5.68 5.70 -5.52
CA TRP A 34 -5.23 4.64 -4.62
C TRP A 34 -4.04 3.91 -5.20
N VAL A 35 -3.09 3.54 -4.35
CA VAL A 35 -2.09 2.49 -4.61
C VAL A 35 -2.45 1.28 -3.76
N VAL A 36 -2.76 0.16 -4.40
CA VAL A 36 -2.97 -1.11 -3.71
C VAL A 36 -1.80 -2.02 -4.01
N VAL A 37 -1.01 -2.35 -2.99
CA VAL A 37 0.13 -3.26 -3.12
C VAL A 37 -0.35 -4.69 -2.93
N THR A 38 -0.10 -5.56 -3.92
CA THR A 38 -0.36 -7.00 -3.77
C THR A 38 0.74 -7.60 -2.90
N ALA A 39 0.43 -7.89 -1.65
CA ALA A 39 1.39 -8.20 -0.60
C ALA A 39 1.52 -9.71 -0.30
N GLU A 40 0.91 -10.59 -1.09
CA GLU A 40 1.07 -12.04 -0.95
C GLU A 40 2.55 -12.49 -0.91
N PRO A 41 3.45 -11.96 -1.77
CA PRO A 41 4.86 -12.35 -1.76
C PRO A 41 5.67 -11.70 -0.63
N ILE A 42 5.11 -10.69 0.04
CA ILE A 42 5.76 -10.03 1.19
C ILE A 42 5.60 -10.96 2.39
N THR A 43 6.62 -11.78 2.63
CA THR A 43 6.64 -12.78 3.71
C THR A 43 7.30 -12.28 4.99
N ASP A 44 8.05 -11.18 4.91
CA ASP A 44 8.75 -10.56 6.05
C ASP A 44 8.81 -9.04 5.92
N VAL A 45 8.94 -8.37 7.06
CA VAL A 45 9.17 -6.93 7.23
C VAL A 45 10.00 -6.67 8.48
N ASP A 46 11.13 -5.99 8.32
CA ASP A 46 11.94 -5.48 9.42
C ASP A 46 11.55 -4.03 9.79
N ILE A 47 12.07 -3.53 10.90
CA ILE A 47 11.75 -2.18 11.40
C ILE A 47 12.19 -1.09 10.41
N THR A 48 13.32 -1.25 9.73
CA THR A 48 13.80 -0.30 8.73
C THR A 48 12.88 -0.23 7.52
N ALA A 49 12.41 -1.38 7.05
CA ALA A 49 11.42 -1.45 5.98
C ALA A 49 10.08 -0.83 6.39
N ALA A 50 9.69 -0.97 7.66
CA ALA A 50 8.51 -0.33 8.21
C ALA A 50 8.64 1.21 8.19
N ASP A 51 9.78 1.76 8.62
CA ASP A 51 10.05 3.21 8.54
C ASP A 51 9.99 3.74 7.10
N ILE A 52 10.46 2.95 6.13
CA ILE A 52 10.41 3.31 4.71
C ILE A 52 8.98 3.23 4.15
N LEU A 53 8.17 2.26 4.57
CA LEU A 53 6.74 2.20 4.24
C LEU A 53 5.99 3.40 4.80
N GLU A 54 6.36 3.83 6.00
CA GLU A 54 5.82 5.01 6.65
C GLU A 54 6.12 6.29 5.83
N ASP A 55 7.37 6.50 5.43
CA ASP A 55 7.76 7.62 4.55
C ASP A 55 7.05 7.56 3.18
N LEU A 56 6.87 6.36 2.62
CA LEU A 56 6.11 6.17 1.37
C LEU A 56 4.66 6.63 1.52
N ASP A 57 3.98 6.16 2.56
CA ASP A 57 2.60 6.52 2.87
C ASP A 57 2.45 8.03 3.02
N GLU A 58 3.37 8.68 3.75
CA GLU A 58 3.36 10.14 3.92
C GLU A 58 3.47 10.90 2.60
N LYS A 59 4.36 10.43 1.71
CA LYS A 59 4.59 11.04 0.40
C LYS A 59 3.38 10.88 -0.51
N LEU A 60 2.76 9.70 -0.51
CA LEU A 60 1.54 9.45 -1.27
C LEU A 60 0.38 10.30 -0.73
N HIS A 61 0.21 10.34 0.59
CA HIS A 61 -0.88 11.11 1.21
C HIS A 61 -0.74 12.61 0.95
N LYS A 62 0.49 13.16 1.01
CA LYS A 62 0.77 14.56 0.60
C LYS A 62 0.41 14.83 -0.87
N ALA A 63 0.42 13.82 -1.72
CA ALA A 63 -0.01 13.90 -3.12
C ALA A 63 -1.52 13.61 -3.32
N GLY A 64 -2.29 13.41 -2.23
CA GLY A 64 -3.70 13.05 -2.28
C GLY A 64 -3.94 11.62 -2.78
N ILE A 65 -3.00 10.71 -2.49
CA ILE A 65 -3.02 9.31 -2.87
C ILE A 65 -2.98 8.45 -1.62
N ASP A 66 -3.90 7.50 -1.52
CA ASP A 66 -3.98 6.58 -0.38
C ASP A 66 -3.22 5.27 -0.68
N LEU A 67 -2.53 4.73 0.33
CA LEU A 67 -1.80 3.46 0.25
C LEU A 67 -2.57 2.34 0.96
N PHE A 68 -2.76 1.24 0.24
CA PHE A 68 -3.43 0.03 0.73
C PHE A 68 -2.60 -1.22 0.41
N PHE A 69 -2.87 -2.29 1.14
CA PHE A 69 -2.27 -3.61 0.93
C PHE A 69 -3.37 -4.65 0.75
N ALA A 70 -3.20 -5.55 -0.21
CA ALA A 70 -4.07 -6.71 -0.40
C ALA A 70 -3.28 -8.01 -0.15
N GLU A 71 -3.95 -9.03 0.41
CA GLU A 71 -3.39 -10.39 0.56
C GLU A 71 -2.15 -10.46 1.47
N MET A 72 -1.95 -9.47 2.34
CA MET A 72 -0.84 -9.50 3.30
C MET A 72 -1.05 -10.61 4.33
N LYS A 73 0.00 -11.42 4.54
CA LYS A 73 0.01 -12.52 5.51
C LYS A 73 -0.04 -12.00 6.95
N ASP A 74 -0.79 -12.65 7.82
CA ASP A 74 -1.00 -12.19 9.20
C ASP A 74 0.29 -12.03 10.03
N PRO A 75 1.32 -12.91 9.91
CA PRO A 75 2.60 -12.68 10.60
C PRO A 75 3.30 -11.36 10.19
N VAL A 76 3.08 -10.88 8.97
CA VAL A 76 3.62 -9.59 8.50
C VAL A 76 2.80 -8.44 9.07
N LYS A 77 1.47 -8.55 9.08
CA LYS A 77 0.59 -7.59 9.77
C LYS A 77 0.98 -7.45 11.24
N ASP A 78 1.24 -8.55 11.94
CA ASP A 78 1.60 -8.52 13.35
C ASP A 78 2.98 -7.91 13.62
N ARG A 79 3.92 -7.99 12.66
CA ARG A 79 5.18 -7.23 12.70
C ARG A 79 4.93 -5.74 12.53
N LEU A 80 4.18 -5.34 11.49
CA LEU A 80 3.81 -3.94 11.27
C LEU A 80 3.06 -3.32 12.47
N LYS A 81 2.17 -4.08 13.12
CA LYS A 81 1.51 -3.67 14.38
C LYS A 81 2.52 -3.43 15.49
N ARG A 82 3.48 -4.34 15.68
CA ARG A 82 4.55 -4.19 16.69
C ARG A 82 5.45 -2.99 16.43
N TYR A 83 5.65 -2.61 15.17
CA TYR A 83 6.39 -1.40 14.78
C TYR A 83 5.53 -0.13 14.80
N GLY A 84 4.23 -0.21 15.12
CA GLY A 84 3.36 0.95 15.28
C GLY A 84 2.65 1.43 14.00
N LEU A 85 2.90 0.82 12.85
CA LEU A 85 2.37 1.28 11.54
C LEU A 85 0.84 1.19 11.43
N PHE A 86 0.20 0.31 12.21
CA PHE A 86 -1.26 0.18 12.20
C PHE A 86 -1.98 1.40 12.80
N ASN A 87 -1.34 2.14 13.70
CA ASN A 87 -1.91 3.38 14.22
C ASN A 87 -1.95 4.48 13.15
N ARG A 88 -1.18 4.31 12.08
CA ARG A 88 -1.00 5.29 11.03
C ARG A 88 -1.78 4.96 9.76
N PHE A 89 -1.60 3.75 9.23
CA PHE A 89 -2.38 3.31 8.07
C PHE A 89 -3.87 3.21 8.42
N GLY A 90 -4.20 2.80 9.65
CA GLY A 90 -5.55 2.44 10.04
C GLY A 90 -5.87 0.99 9.67
N MET A 91 -6.87 0.42 10.36
CA MET A 91 -7.24 -0.99 10.17
C MET A 91 -7.79 -1.29 8.77
N ASP A 92 -8.37 -0.28 8.12
CA ASP A 92 -9.01 -0.40 6.81
C ASP A 92 -8.02 -0.36 5.65
N SER A 93 -6.71 -0.23 5.92
CA SER A 93 -5.65 -0.24 4.89
C SER A 93 -5.29 -1.63 4.38
N PHE A 94 -5.81 -2.70 4.98
CA PHE A 94 -5.46 -4.08 4.68
C PHE A 94 -6.67 -4.87 4.20
N PHE A 95 -6.67 -5.24 2.92
CA PHE A 95 -7.72 -6.06 2.32
C PHE A 95 -7.33 -7.55 2.30
N PRO A 96 -8.28 -8.46 2.58
CA PRO A 96 -8.10 -9.89 2.39
C PRO A 96 -7.74 -10.27 0.96
N THR A 97 -8.35 -9.62 -0.04
CA THR A 97 -8.11 -9.89 -1.47
C THR A 97 -8.06 -8.59 -2.29
N ILE A 98 -7.55 -8.67 -3.51
CA ILE A 98 -7.51 -7.54 -4.45
C ILE A 98 -8.94 -7.12 -4.82
N GLU A 99 -9.85 -8.08 -5.01
CA GLU A 99 -11.24 -7.83 -5.39
C GLU A 99 -11.93 -6.94 -4.35
N GLN A 100 -11.73 -7.20 -3.05
CA GLN A 100 -12.33 -6.39 -2.00
C GLN A 100 -11.79 -4.95 -2.00
N ALA A 101 -10.49 -4.76 -2.29
CA ALA A 101 -9.91 -3.43 -2.45
C ALA A 101 -10.55 -2.67 -3.63
N VAL A 102 -10.77 -3.36 -4.74
CA VAL A 102 -11.41 -2.80 -5.94
C VAL A 102 -12.88 -2.47 -5.69
N GLU A 103 -13.63 -3.37 -5.03
CA GLU A 103 -15.03 -3.16 -4.67
C GLU A 103 -15.19 -1.96 -3.75
N ARG A 104 -14.30 -1.81 -2.76
CA ARG A 104 -14.30 -0.66 -1.87
C ARG A 104 -14.05 0.64 -2.64
N TYR A 105 -13.01 0.67 -3.48
CA TYR A 105 -12.69 1.82 -4.32
C TYR A 105 -13.88 2.23 -5.20
N LEU A 106 -14.50 1.25 -5.87
CA LEU A 106 -15.66 1.49 -6.73
C LEU A 106 -16.86 2.00 -5.92
N THR A 107 -17.09 1.51 -4.72
CA THR A 107 -18.18 1.98 -3.86
C THR A 107 -17.99 3.44 -3.46
N GLU A 108 -16.79 3.83 -3.03
CA GLU A 108 -16.49 5.21 -2.64
C GLU A 108 -16.47 6.20 -3.81
N HIS A 109 -16.20 5.72 -5.03
CA HIS A 109 -16.07 6.57 -6.22
C HIS A 109 -17.24 6.43 -7.21
N LYS A 110 -18.23 5.56 -6.92
CA LYS A 110 -19.49 5.43 -7.68
C LYS A 110 -20.35 6.69 -7.55
N GLU A 111 -20.21 7.47 -6.49
CA GLU A 111 -21.00 8.69 -6.27
C GLU A 111 -20.59 9.89 -7.13
N ARG A 112 -19.50 9.80 -7.93
CA ARG A 112 -19.02 10.91 -8.78
C ARG A 112 -19.52 10.87 -10.24
N LYS A 113 -20.45 9.98 -10.58
CA LYS A 113 -20.98 9.84 -11.96
C LYS A 113 -22.43 10.31 -12.16
N THR A 114 -23.05 10.97 -11.18
CA THR A 114 -24.43 11.48 -11.29
C THR A 114 -24.51 13.00 -11.14
N GLY A 115 -23.73 13.73 -11.95
CA GLY A 115 -23.78 15.19 -12.06
C GLY A 115 -23.30 15.65 -13.41
#